data_AF-A0A7S1P5D5-F1
#
_entry.id   AF-A0A7S1P5D5-F1
#
_cell.length_a   1.000
_cell.length_b   1.000
_cell.length_c   1.000
_cell.angle_alpha   90.00
_cell.angle_beta   90.00
_cell.angle_gamma   90.00
#
_symmetry.space_group_name_H-M   'P 1'
#
loop_
_entity.id
_entity.type
_entity.pdbx_description
1 polymer ?
#
loop_
_entity_poly.entity_id
_entity_poly.type
_entity_poly.pdbx_seq_one_letter_code
_entity_poly.pdbx_strand_id
1 'polypeptide(L)'
;IKPTSIVSYNHLGNNDGYNLSSPQQFRSKEISKSNVVDDMVASNRLLYQEDEKPDHCVVIKYIPYVGDSKRAMDEYTSEIFMGGHNTIVMHNTCEDSLLAAPLIIDLVVLCELAERIRIMDHTHKTPKYEKMHVVLSLLSYLTKAPIVPPNTPVVNALFKQRDCIINIMRACVGLPPDNHMLLEHKLKTAGSCQRLLATPPTQPTTPGIDQTPPSFAKTDL
;
A
#
# COMPACT_ATOMS: atom_id res chain seq x y z
N ILE A 1 -1.67 -20.35 -6.31
CA ILE A 1 -1.67 -20.32 -7.78
C ILE A 1 -0.28 -19.88 -8.20
N LYS A 2 0.35 -20.56 -9.16
CA LYS A 2 1.73 -20.27 -9.61
C LYS A 2 1.67 -19.63 -11.00
N PRO A 3 1.80 -18.31 -11.14
CA PRO A 3 2.00 -17.69 -12.45
C PRO A 3 3.20 -18.31 -13.16
N THR A 4 2.99 -18.81 -14.38
CA THR A 4 4.05 -19.41 -15.22
C THR A 4 4.31 -18.60 -16.47
N SER A 5 3.31 -17.87 -16.98
CA SER A 5 3.48 -16.96 -18.11
C SER A 5 2.69 -15.67 -17.92
N ILE A 6 3.35 -14.55 -18.23
CA ILE A 6 2.83 -13.18 -18.15
C ILE A 6 3.21 -12.48 -19.47
N VAL A 7 2.21 -12.21 -20.31
CA VAL A 7 2.43 -11.51 -21.58
C VAL A 7 1.67 -10.19 -21.55
N SER A 8 2.40 -9.09 -21.61
CA SER A 8 1.89 -7.73 -21.51
C SER A 8 2.10 -6.95 -22.81
N TYR A 9 1.08 -6.89 -23.65
CA TYR A 9 1.08 -6.11 -24.88
C TYR A 9 0.47 -4.73 -24.66
N ASN A 10 1.11 -3.70 -25.20
CA ASN A 10 0.64 -2.32 -25.12
C ASN A 10 0.73 -1.65 -26.48
N HIS A 11 -0.26 -0.84 -26.84
CA HIS A 11 -0.13 0.09 -27.96
C HIS A 11 -0.73 1.45 -27.65
N LEU A 12 -0.06 2.49 -28.15
CA LEU A 12 -0.39 3.90 -27.95
C LEU A 12 0.14 4.75 -29.11
N GLY A 13 -0.47 5.91 -29.36
CA GLY A 13 -0.21 6.79 -30.50
C GLY A 13 0.24 8.20 -30.13
N ASN A 14 0.42 8.49 -28.85
CA ASN A 14 0.94 9.77 -28.36
C ASN A 14 2.48 9.85 -28.52
N ASN A 15 3.05 10.99 -28.11
CA ASN A 15 4.50 11.21 -28.23
C ASN A 15 5.34 10.26 -27.37
N ASP A 16 4.80 9.74 -26.25
CA ASP A 16 5.47 8.69 -25.48
C ASP A 16 5.60 7.42 -26.32
N GLY A 17 4.51 6.98 -26.96
CA GLY A 17 4.53 5.85 -27.90
C GLY A 17 5.52 6.04 -29.04
N TYR A 18 5.59 7.25 -29.60
CA TYR A 18 6.53 7.56 -30.68
C TYR A 18 7.99 7.49 -30.22
N ASN A 19 8.32 8.04 -29.04
CA ASN A 19 9.66 7.96 -28.48
C ASN A 19 10.05 6.50 -28.15
N LEU A 20 9.09 5.71 -27.67
CA LEU A 20 9.28 4.29 -27.36
C LEU A 20 9.36 3.38 -28.60
N SER A 21 9.15 3.90 -29.82
CA SER A 21 9.37 3.10 -31.04
C SER A 21 10.86 2.86 -31.29
N SER A 22 11.74 3.65 -30.67
CA SER A 22 13.18 3.43 -30.70
C SER A 22 13.60 2.33 -29.71
N PRO A 23 14.38 1.32 -30.13
CA PRO A 23 14.77 0.19 -29.27
C PRO A 23 15.49 0.59 -27.96
N GLN A 24 16.31 1.64 -27.99
CA GLN A 24 17.08 2.07 -26.81
C GLN A 24 16.16 2.63 -25.71
N GLN A 25 15.18 3.44 -26.10
CA GLN A 25 14.17 4.01 -25.20
C GLN A 25 13.24 2.91 -24.69
N PHE A 26 12.82 1.99 -25.57
CA PHE A 26 12.02 0.83 -25.20
C PHE A 26 12.68 -0.01 -24.10
N ARG A 27 14.00 -0.25 -24.19
CA ARG A 27 14.72 -1.09 -23.23
C ARG A 27 14.59 -0.61 -21.78
N SER A 28 14.58 0.69 -21.55
CA SER A 28 14.39 1.25 -20.20
C SER A 28 13.00 0.96 -19.63
N LYS A 29 11.98 1.02 -20.49
CA LYS A 29 10.59 0.72 -20.10
C LYS A 29 10.36 -0.79 -19.94
N GLU A 30 11.02 -1.59 -20.76
CA GLU A 30 11.00 -3.05 -20.66
C GLU A 30 11.52 -3.51 -19.30
N ILE A 31 12.72 -3.06 -18.90
CA ILE A 31 13.33 -3.43 -17.62
C ILE A 31 12.43 -3.05 -16.43
N SER A 32 11.94 -1.81 -16.40
CA SER A 32 11.07 -1.34 -15.30
C SER A 32 9.70 -2.05 -15.26
N LYS A 33 9.17 -2.48 -16.40
CA LYS A 33 7.92 -3.27 -16.43
C LYS A 33 8.15 -4.70 -15.99
N SER A 34 9.26 -5.32 -16.39
CA SER A 34 9.55 -6.73 -16.12
C SER A 34 9.90 -7.02 -14.65
N ASN A 35 10.62 -6.12 -13.98
CA ASN A 35 11.14 -6.35 -12.62
C ASN A 35 10.08 -6.37 -11.50
N VAL A 36 8.81 -6.08 -11.81
CA VAL A 36 7.73 -5.93 -10.82
C VAL A 36 7.30 -7.24 -10.16
N VAL A 37 7.63 -8.36 -10.78
CA VAL A 37 7.23 -9.69 -10.29
C VAL A 37 8.34 -10.39 -9.51
N ASP A 38 9.57 -9.85 -9.54
CA ASP A 38 10.75 -10.50 -8.97
C ASP A 38 10.64 -10.72 -7.46
N ASP A 39 10.18 -9.71 -6.70
CA ASP A 39 9.99 -9.80 -5.25
C ASP A 39 8.84 -10.76 -4.88
N MET A 40 7.79 -10.82 -5.70
CA MET A 40 6.69 -11.76 -5.50
C MET A 40 7.12 -13.22 -5.74
N VAL A 41 7.88 -13.49 -6.80
CA VAL A 41 8.42 -14.83 -7.08
C VAL A 41 9.36 -15.27 -5.96
N ALA A 42 10.29 -14.40 -5.55
CA ALA A 42 11.23 -14.68 -4.46
C ALA A 42 10.54 -14.93 -3.11
N SER A 43 9.34 -14.37 -2.90
CA SER A 43 8.60 -14.51 -1.64
C SER A 43 7.99 -15.90 -1.39
N ASN A 44 7.91 -16.76 -2.42
CA ASN A 44 7.22 -18.05 -2.30
C ASN A 44 8.03 -19.23 -2.89
N ARG A 45 8.91 -19.78 -2.04
CA ARG A 45 9.76 -20.95 -2.36
C ARG A 45 9.02 -22.27 -2.48
N LEU A 46 7.73 -22.33 -2.11
CA LEU A 46 6.90 -23.52 -2.33
C LEU A 46 6.43 -23.61 -3.78
N LEU A 47 6.25 -22.48 -4.45
CA LEU A 47 5.79 -22.42 -5.85
C LEU A 47 6.95 -22.32 -6.83
N TYR A 48 8.02 -21.61 -6.46
CA TYR A 48 9.18 -21.37 -7.32
C TYR A 48 10.45 -21.92 -6.69
N GLN A 49 11.23 -22.65 -7.49
CA GLN A 49 12.58 -23.05 -7.14
C GLN A 49 13.54 -21.85 -7.10
N GLU A 50 14.78 -22.09 -6.69
CA GLU A 50 15.83 -21.09 -6.80
C GLU A 50 16.07 -20.74 -8.28
N ASP A 51 16.14 -19.45 -8.58
CA ASP A 51 16.27 -18.88 -9.93
C ASP A 51 15.14 -19.22 -10.94
N GLU A 52 14.06 -19.87 -10.50
CA GLU A 52 12.88 -20.08 -11.33
C GLU A 52 12.07 -18.78 -11.47
N LYS A 53 11.75 -18.40 -12.70
CA LYS A 53 10.91 -17.23 -13.02
C LYS A 53 9.84 -17.61 -14.05
N PRO A 54 8.65 -16.99 -13.99
CA PRO A 54 7.69 -17.11 -15.08
C PRO A 54 8.25 -16.50 -16.36
N ASP A 55 7.79 -17.00 -17.50
CA ASP A 55 7.99 -16.32 -18.77
C ASP A 55 7.30 -14.95 -18.70
N HIS A 56 8.07 -13.87 -18.89
CA HIS A 56 7.53 -12.51 -18.82
C HIS A 56 7.93 -11.73 -20.07
N CYS A 57 6.95 -11.45 -20.93
CA CYS A 57 7.14 -10.72 -22.17
C CYS A 57 6.41 -9.38 -22.11
N VAL A 58 7.12 -8.29 -22.39
CA VAL A 58 6.56 -6.95 -22.47
C VAL A 58 6.69 -6.45 -23.89
N VAL A 59 5.59 -6.01 -24.50
CA VAL A 59 5.57 -5.45 -25.85
C VAL A 59 4.94 -4.06 -25.82
N ILE A 60 5.56 -3.11 -26.51
CA ILE A 60 5.01 -1.76 -26.73
C ILE A 60 5.09 -1.48 -28.23
N LYS A 61 3.97 -1.07 -28.84
CA LYS A 61 3.89 -0.70 -30.25
C LYS A 61 3.30 0.71 -30.41
N TYR A 62 3.90 1.48 -31.31
CA TYR A 62 3.39 2.78 -31.70
C TYR A 62 2.29 2.62 -32.74
N ILE A 63 1.09 3.10 -32.44
CA ILE A 63 -0.07 3.08 -33.35
C ILE A 63 -0.70 4.48 -33.35
N PRO A 64 -0.42 5.34 -34.34
CA PRO A 64 -0.84 6.75 -34.33
C PRO A 64 -2.33 6.96 -34.08
N TYR A 65 -3.18 6.08 -34.61
CA TYR A 65 -4.64 6.22 -34.57
C TYR A 65 -5.21 6.31 -33.15
N VAL A 66 -4.63 5.61 -32.18
CA VAL A 66 -5.19 5.57 -30.82
C VAL A 66 -4.81 6.78 -29.97
N GLY A 67 -3.87 7.63 -30.43
CA GLY A 67 -3.45 8.82 -29.69
C GLY A 67 -3.04 8.51 -28.24
N ASP A 68 -3.57 9.28 -27.29
CA ASP A 68 -3.34 9.09 -25.84
C ASP A 68 -4.11 7.90 -25.23
N SER A 69 -5.07 7.34 -25.98
CA SER A 69 -5.93 6.23 -25.58
C SER A 69 -5.18 4.89 -25.66
N LYS A 70 -4.23 4.72 -24.75
CA LYS A 70 -3.41 3.52 -24.60
C LYS A 70 -4.27 2.29 -24.36
N ARG A 71 -3.98 1.23 -25.11
CA ARG A 71 -4.58 -0.10 -24.91
C ARG A 71 -3.53 -1.03 -24.32
N ALA A 72 -3.87 -1.69 -23.22
CA ALA A 72 -3.08 -2.77 -22.63
C ALA A 72 -3.86 -4.08 -22.74
N MET A 73 -3.19 -5.12 -23.19
CA MET A 73 -3.71 -6.47 -23.31
C MET A 73 -2.73 -7.38 -22.59
N ASP A 74 -3.20 -7.97 -21.50
CA ASP A 74 -2.39 -8.79 -20.62
C ASP A 74 -2.98 -10.20 -20.54
N GLU A 75 -2.13 -11.20 -20.68
CA GLU A 75 -2.47 -12.60 -20.44
C GLU A 75 -1.63 -13.13 -19.28
N TYR A 76 -2.31 -13.68 -18.28
CA TYR A 76 -1.71 -14.33 -17.13
C TYR A 76 -2.10 -15.80 -17.15
N THR A 77 -1.14 -16.69 -17.39
CA THR A 77 -1.33 -18.13 -17.30
C THR A 77 -0.62 -18.64 -16.05
N SER A 78 -1.34 -19.45 -15.29
CA SER A 78 -0.87 -19.99 -14.01
C SER A 78 -1.17 -21.47 -13.88
N GLU A 79 -0.27 -22.19 -13.23
CA GLU A 79 -0.50 -23.56 -12.78
C GLU A 79 -1.30 -23.58 -11.48
N ILE A 80 -2.27 -24.49 -11.43
CA ILE A 80 -3.14 -24.77 -10.29
C ILE A 80 -3.10 -26.26 -9.94
N PHE A 81 -3.90 -26.65 -8.95
CA PHE A 81 -3.92 -28.00 -8.40
C PHE A 81 -4.06 -29.09 -9.49
N MET A 82 -3.35 -30.21 -9.32
CA MET A 82 -3.40 -31.38 -10.21
C MET A 82 -3.01 -31.09 -11.67
N GLY A 83 -2.09 -30.15 -11.91
CA GLY A 83 -1.65 -29.79 -13.26
C GLY A 83 -2.70 -29.01 -14.06
N GLY A 84 -3.75 -28.53 -13.41
CA GLY A 84 -4.71 -27.63 -14.03
C GLY A 84 -4.05 -26.29 -14.37
N HIS A 85 -4.67 -25.55 -15.29
CA HIS A 85 -4.23 -24.22 -15.69
C HIS A 85 -5.34 -23.20 -15.47
N ASN A 86 -4.97 -22.01 -15.00
CA ASN A 86 -5.83 -20.85 -14.91
C ASN A 86 -5.27 -19.75 -15.82
N THR A 87 -6.10 -19.26 -16.74
CA THR A 87 -5.73 -18.19 -17.66
C THR A 87 -6.65 -17.00 -17.45
N ILE A 88 -6.07 -15.83 -17.27
CA ILE A 88 -6.77 -14.56 -17.14
C ILE A 88 -6.32 -13.67 -18.29
N VAL A 89 -7.27 -13.26 -19.13
CA VAL A 89 -7.04 -12.28 -20.20
C VAL A 89 -7.69 -10.97 -19.80
N MET A 90 -6.91 -9.90 -19.82
CA MET A 90 -7.37 -8.56 -19.48
C MET A 90 -7.13 -7.62 -20.64
N HIS A 91 -8.12 -6.79 -20.94
CA HIS A 91 -8.00 -5.69 -21.88
C HIS A 91 -8.35 -4.41 -21.14
N ASN A 92 -7.40 -3.48 -21.07
CA ASN A 92 -7.55 -2.20 -20.42
C ASN A 92 -7.42 -1.07 -21.43
N THR A 93 -8.37 -0.13 -21.40
CA THR A 93 -8.35 1.10 -22.18
C THR A 93 -8.13 2.26 -21.24
N CYS A 94 -7.03 2.95 -21.42
CA CYS A 94 -6.59 4.00 -20.53
C CYS A 94 -6.27 5.25 -21.34
N GLU A 95 -6.78 6.39 -20.91
CA GLU A 95 -6.18 7.67 -21.30
C GLU A 95 -4.93 7.87 -20.45
N ASP A 96 -3.76 7.66 -21.04
CA ASP A 96 -2.49 7.53 -20.31
C ASP A 96 -2.15 8.82 -19.55
N SER A 97 -2.41 9.98 -20.17
CA SER A 97 -2.20 11.28 -19.54
C SER A 97 -3.15 11.52 -18.36
N LEU A 98 -4.40 11.07 -18.46
CA LEU A 98 -5.39 11.21 -17.38
C LEU A 98 -5.09 10.30 -16.19
N LEU A 99 -4.44 9.15 -16.41
CA LEU A 99 -3.93 8.31 -15.33
C LEU A 99 -2.64 8.85 -14.73
N ALA A 100 -1.75 9.43 -15.54
CA ALA A 100 -0.46 9.92 -15.08
C ALA A 100 -0.55 11.23 -14.28
N ALA A 101 -1.40 12.18 -14.69
CA ALA A 101 -1.54 13.48 -14.05
C ALA A 101 -1.83 13.41 -12.53
N PRO A 102 -2.82 12.64 -12.03
CA PRO A 102 -3.08 12.54 -10.59
C PRO A 102 -1.93 11.87 -9.82
N LEU A 103 -1.21 10.91 -10.43
CA LEU A 103 -0.05 10.30 -9.78
C LEU A 103 1.09 11.30 -9.55
N ILE A 104 1.28 12.25 -10.48
CA ILE A 104 2.26 13.33 -10.31
C ILE A 104 1.86 14.25 -9.16
N ILE A 105 0.57 14.58 -9.06
CA ILE A 105 0.03 15.40 -7.95
C ILE A 105 0.28 14.68 -6.61
N ASP A 106 -0.06 13.40 -6.51
CA ASP A 106 0.16 12.61 -5.30
C ASP A 106 1.64 12.53 -4.92
N LEU A 107 2.54 12.45 -5.91
CA LEU A 107 3.99 12.40 -5.67
C LEU A 107 4.48 13.69 -5.01
N VAL A 108 4.04 14.85 -5.51
CA VAL A 108 4.40 16.14 -4.93
C VAL A 108 3.83 16.29 -3.52
N VAL A 109 2.56 15.93 -3.32
CA VAL A 109 1.88 16.03 -2.02
C VAL A 109 2.54 15.13 -0.97
N LEU A 110 2.82 13.86 -1.31
CA LEU A 110 3.46 12.93 -0.38
C LEU A 110 4.92 13.30 -0.11
N CYS A 111 5.65 13.83 -1.10
CA CYS A 111 7.02 14.31 -0.92
C CYS A 111 7.08 15.49 0.05
N GLU A 112 6.20 16.49 -0.13
CA GLU A 112 6.13 17.64 0.76
C GLU A 112 5.70 17.24 2.18
N LEU A 113 4.75 16.32 2.31
CA LEU A 113 4.35 15.77 3.61
C LEU A 113 5.51 15.05 4.30
N ALA A 114 6.25 14.21 3.58
CA ALA A 114 7.39 13.47 4.11
C ALA A 114 8.50 14.39 4.64
N GLU A 115 8.74 15.53 3.99
CA GLU A 115 9.71 16.55 4.45
C GLU A 115 9.32 17.20 5.79
N ARG A 116 8.03 17.26 6.10
CA ARG A 116 7.52 17.78 7.38
C ARG A 116 7.55 16.74 8.50
N ILE A 117 7.59 15.46 8.18
CA ILE A 117 7.60 14.38 9.18
C ILE A 117 9.01 14.22 9.76
N ARG A 118 9.08 14.15 11.09
CA ARG A 118 10.29 13.76 11.82
C ARG A 118 10.00 12.56 12.70
N ILE A 119 10.88 11.58 12.67
CA ILE A 119 10.77 10.33 13.43
C ILE A 119 11.78 10.39 14.57
N MET A 120 11.34 10.06 15.78
CA MET A 120 12.24 9.95 16.92
C MET A 120 12.97 8.61 16.85
N ASP A 121 14.29 8.66 16.76
CA ASP A 121 15.12 7.47 16.86
C ASP A 121 15.45 7.19 18.33
N HIS A 122 15.04 6.01 18.79
CA HIS A 122 15.30 5.50 20.13
C HIS A 122 16.54 4.59 20.21
N THR A 123 17.23 4.33 19.10
CA THR A 123 18.44 3.50 19.07
C THR A 123 19.64 4.23 19.71
N HIS A 124 19.65 5.56 19.65
CA HIS A 124 20.65 6.39 20.29
C HIS A 124 20.34 6.62 21.78
N LYS A 125 21.38 6.68 22.62
CA LYS A 125 21.24 6.94 24.08
C LYS A 125 20.49 8.24 24.39
N THR A 126 20.50 9.20 23.47
CA THR A 126 19.71 10.43 23.52
C THR A 126 18.70 10.41 22.37
N PRO A 127 17.39 10.44 22.64
CA PRO A 127 16.38 10.42 21.58
C PRO A 127 16.52 11.66 20.72
N LYS A 128 16.65 11.46 19.41
CA LYS A 128 16.81 12.55 18.44
C LYS A 128 15.76 12.41 17.36
N TYR A 129 15.16 13.53 17.00
CA TYR A 129 14.28 13.60 15.84
C TYR A 129 15.09 13.69 14.57
N GLU A 130 14.87 12.77 13.66
CA GLU A 130 15.51 12.72 12.34
C GLU A 130 14.45 12.77 11.23
N LYS A 131 14.87 13.28 10.07
CA LYS A 131 14.04 13.25 8.87
C LYS A 131 14.07 11.86 8.24
N MET A 132 13.11 11.59 7.35
CA MET A 132 13.18 10.39 6.51
C MET A 132 14.44 10.38 5.64
N HIS A 133 14.86 9.18 5.24
CA HIS A 133 16.00 9.00 4.35
C HIS A 133 15.78 9.72 3.00
N VAL A 134 16.86 10.24 2.40
CA VAL A 134 16.80 11.03 1.13
C VAL A 134 16.11 10.26 0.00
N VAL A 135 16.37 8.95 -0.08
CA VAL A 135 15.59 8.04 -0.91
C VAL A 135 14.28 7.70 -0.20
N LEU A 136 13.21 8.41 -0.58
CA LEU A 136 11.87 8.26 -0.03
C LEU A 136 11.17 7.01 -0.58
N SER A 137 11.42 5.86 0.03
CA SER A 137 10.74 4.59 -0.33
C SER A 137 9.23 4.63 -0.13
N LEU A 138 8.70 5.62 0.60
CA LEU A 138 7.26 5.89 0.72
C LEU A 138 6.59 6.14 -0.63
N LEU A 139 7.31 6.74 -1.57
CA LEU A 139 6.80 7.08 -2.91
C LEU A 139 6.74 5.86 -3.84
N SER A 140 7.12 4.67 -3.37
CA SER A 140 7.12 3.45 -4.20
C SER A 140 5.75 3.12 -4.78
N TYR A 141 4.66 3.49 -4.10
CA TYR A 141 3.29 3.33 -4.58
C TYR A 141 3.03 3.99 -5.94
N LEU A 142 3.72 5.09 -6.24
CA LEU A 142 3.52 5.91 -7.43
C LEU A 142 4.54 5.63 -8.54
N THR A 143 5.49 4.72 -8.32
CA THR A 143 6.59 4.46 -9.25
C THR A 143 6.68 2.99 -9.64
N LYS A 144 7.04 2.74 -10.90
CA LYS A 144 7.08 1.36 -11.43
C LYS A 144 8.31 0.57 -10.98
N ALA A 145 9.43 1.25 -10.80
CA ALA A 145 10.70 0.69 -10.38
C ALA A 145 11.23 1.54 -9.21
N PRO A 146 10.75 1.28 -7.99
CA PRO A 146 11.07 2.13 -6.85
C PRO A 146 12.55 2.03 -6.48
N ILE A 147 13.15 3.19 -6.19
CA ILE A 147 14.49 3.25 -5.62
C ILE A 147 14.33 3.21 -4.10
N VAL A 148 15.12 2.37 -3.46
CA VAL A 148 15.08 2.17 -2.00
C VAL A 148 16.46 2.46 -1.39
N PRO A 149 16.55 2.78 -0.09
CA PRO A 149 17.82 2.95 0.59
C PRO A 149 18.76 1.74 0.40
N PRO A 150 20.09 1.93 0.45
CA PRO A 150 21.04 0.83 0.32
C PRO A 150 20.75 -0.29 1.32
N ASN A 151 20.86 -1.55 0.87
CA ASN A 151 20.62 -2.76 1.67
C ASN A 151 19.18 -2.91 2.20
N THR A 152 18.20 -2.25 1.60
CA THR A 152 16.78 -2.45 1.93
C THR A 152 16.05 -3.19 0.80
N PRO A 153 15.04 -4.02 1.12
CA PRO A 153 14.32 -4.77 0.10
C PRO A 153 13.41 -3.86 -0.73
N VAL A 154 13.31 -4.16 -2.02
CA VAL A 154 12.32 -3.56 -2.92
C VAL A 154 10.99 -4.30 -2.73
N VAL A 155 9.90 -3.56 -2.55
CA VAL A 155 8.54 -4.10 -2.46
C VAL A 155 7.72 -3.50 -3.59
N ASN A 156 7.26 -4.32 -4.53
CA ASN A 156 6.46 -3.88 -5.68
C ASN A 156 4.95 -4.10 -5.49
N ALA A 157 4.56 -4.91 -4.50
CA ALA A 157 3.15 -5.21 -4.25
C ALA A 157 2.37 -3.94 -3.82
N LEU A 158 1.50 -3.46 -4.71
CA LEU A 158 0.78 -2.19 -4.59
C LEU A 158 0.02 -2.04 -3.26
N PHE A 159 -0.69 -3.08 -2.81
CA PHE A 159 -1.44 -3.03 -1.56
C PHE A 159 -0.53 -2.88 -0.34
N LYS A 160 0.63 -3.57 -0.31
CA LYS A 160 1.60 -3.41 0.78
C LYS A 160 2.17 -1.99 0.82
N GLN A 161 2.44 -1.41 -0.35
CA GLN A 161 2.90 -0.02 -0.45
C GLN A 161 1.82 0.96 0.05
N ARG A 162 0.55 0.73 -0.32
CA ARG A 162 -0.59 1.54 0.17
C ARG A 162 -0.76 1.44 1.68
N ASP A 163 -0.71 0.23 2.23
CA ASP A 163 -0.88 0.00 3.66
C ASP A 163 0.26 0.63 4.46
N CYS A 164 1.47 0.66 3.91
CA CYS A 164 2.60 1.42 4.48
C CYS A 164 2.27 2.92 4.62
N ILE A 165 1.78 3.56 3.55
CA ILE A 165 1.37 4.98 3.57
C ILE A 165 0.29 5.21 4.63
N ILE A 166 -0.75 4.38 4.63
CA ILE A 166 -1.87 4.50 5.58
C ILE A 166 -1.39 4.35 7.01
N ASN A 167 -0.55 3.36 7.30
CA ASN A 167 -0.06 3.11 8.64
C ASN A 167 0.87 4.23 9.14
N ILE A 168 1.66 4.85 8.25
CA ILE A 168 2.43 6.06 8.60
C ILE A 168 1.50 7.22 8.94
N MET A 169 0.47 7.47 8.13
CA MET A 169 -0.51 8.53 8.41
C MET A 169 -1.27 8.27 9.71
N ARG A 170 -1.63 7.02 10.01
CA ARG A 170 -2.24 6.60 11.28
C ARG A 170 -1.32 6.86 12.46
N ALA A 171 -0.03 6.53 12.32
CA ALA A 171 0.97 6.82 13.35
C ALA A 171 1.10 8.32 13.62
N CYS A 172 1.03 9.17 12.58
CA CYS A 172 1.05 10.64 12.75
C CYS A 172 -0.12 11.18 13.59
N VAL A 173 -1.26 10.48 13.63
CA VAL A 173 -2.43 10.85 14.44
C VAL A 173 -2.56 10.01 15.74
N GLY A 174 -1.54 9.23 16.09
CA GLY A 174 -1.53 8.41 17.31
C GLY A 174 -2.40 7.17 17.27
N LEU A 175 -2.80 6.71 16.07
CA LEU A 175 -3.57 5.48 15.90
C LEU A 175 -2.64 4.28 15.64
N PRO A 176 -2.96 3.09 16.18
CA PRO A 176 -2.21 1.87 15.88
C PRO A 176 -2.40 1.45 14.41
N PRO A 177 -1.46 0.69 13.83
CA PRO A 177 -1.59 0.17 12.48
C PRO A 177 -2.81 -0.74 12.34
N ASP A 178 -3.41 -0.78 11.15
CA ASP A 178 -4.51 -1.70 10.88
C ASP A 178 -3.98 -3.13 10.75
N ASN A 179 -4.61 -4.07 11.46
CA ASN A 179 -4.24 -5.48 11.50
C ASN A 179 -5.33 -6.40 10.92
N HIS A 180 -6.52 -5.86 10.62
CA HIS A 180 -7.67 -6.59 10.09
C HIS A 180 -8.12 -7.82 10.89
N MET A 181 -7.71 -7.98 12.15
CA MET A 181 -8.01 -9.19 12.92
C MET A 181 -9.44 -9.24 13.43
N LEU A 182 -10.06 -8.08 13.74
CA LEU A 182 -11.44 -7.95 14.22
C LEU A 182 -11.78 -8.99 15.32
N LEU A 183 -10.87 -9.19 16.28
CA LEU A 183 -10.96 -10.27 17.28
C LEU A 183 -12.18 -10.12 18.18
N GLU A 184 -12.58 -8.88 18.45
CA GLU A 184 -13.81 -8.51 19.17
C GLU A 184 -15.08 -9.15 18.57
N HIS A 185 -15.08 -9.46 17.27
CA HIS A 185 -16.17 -10.14 16.57
C HIS A 185 -16.01 -11.66 16.48
N LYS A 186 -14.87 -12.20 16.92
CA LYS A 186 -14.53 -13.63 16.85
C LYS A 186 -14.59 -14.33 18.20
N LEU A 187 -14.86 -13.59 19.28
CA LEU A 187 -15.07 -14.16 20.61
C LEU A 187 -16.48 -14.75 20.75
N LYS A 188 -16.64 -15.73 21.65
CA LYS A 188 -17.96 -16.31 21.97
C LYS A 188 -18.97 -15.26 22.49
N THR A 189 -18.48 -14.17 23.05
CA THR A 189 -19.25 -13.03 23.57
C THR A 189 -19.47 -11.92 22.53
N ALA A 190 -19.02 -12.12 21.27
CA ALA A 190 -19.26 -11.15 20.20
C ALA A 190 -20.77 -10.92 20.02
N GLY A 191 -21.20 -9.66 20.03
CA GLY A 191 -22.60 -9.26 19.90
C GLY A 191 -23.37 -9.07 21.22
N SER A 192 -22.85 -9.52 22.37
CA SER A 192 -23.50 -9.28 23.68
C SER A 192 -23.02 -8.00 24.38
N CYS A 193 -21.97 -7.36 23.88
CA CYS A 193 -21.44 -6.12 24.44
C CYS A 193 -21.99 -4.90 23.67
N GLN A 194 -23.11 -4.36 24.14
CA GLN A 194 -23.74 -3.16 23.58
C GLN A 194 -23.06 -1.85 24.02
N ARG A 195 -21.92 -1.92 24.73
CA ARG A 195 -21.46 -0.86 25.65
C ARG A 195 -20.22 -0.08 25.21
N LEU A 196 -19.80 -0.15 23.94
CA LEU A 196 -18.60 0.56 23.45
C LEU A 196 -18.87 1.59 22.33
N LEU A 197 -20.12 1.74 21.88
CA LEU A 197 -20.49 2.80 20.96
C LEU A 197 -21.33 3.84 21.73
N ALA A 198 -20.71 5.00 21.97
CA ALA A 198 -21.25 6.25 22.52
C ALA A 198 -21.41 6.36 24.06
N THR A 199 -20.40 6.95 24.69
CA THR A 199 -20.63 8.09 25.61
C THR A 199 -19.51 9.12 25.42
N PRO A 200 -19.81 10.39 25.07
CA PRO A 200 -18.81 11.45 25.09
C PRO A 200 -18.37 11.71 26.54
N PRO A 201 -17.13 12.18 26.79
CA PRO A 201 -16.61 12.37 28.14
C PRO A 201 -17.43 13.44 28.87
N THR A 202 -18.16 13.04 29.90
CA THR A 202 -18.79 13.95 30.86
C THR A 202 -17.72 14.75 31.59
N GLN A 203 -17.85 16.08 31.57
CA GLN A 203 -17.00 17.02 32.30
C GLN A 203 -16.98 16.71 33.81
N PRO A 204 -15.87 16.95 34.51
CA PRO A 204 -15.78 16.69 35.94
C PRO A 204 -16.65 17.68 36.73
N THR A 205 -17.67 17.17 37.43
CA THR A 205 -18.49 17.92 38.38
C THR A 205 -17.73 18.15 39.69
N THR A 206 -17.69 19.41 40.12
CA THR A 206 -17.14 19.91 41.40
C THR A 206 -17.81 19.21 42.60
N PRO A 207 -17.07 18.87 43.69
CA PRO A 207 -17.66 18.19 44.83
C PRO A 207 -18.55 19.14 45.66
N GLY A 208 -19.79 18.70 45.91
CA GLY A 208 -20.82 19.40 46.65
C GLY A 208 -20.64 19.36 48.17
N ILE A 209 -21.14 20.41 48.81
CA ILE A 209 -21.08 20.70 50.25
C ILE A 209 -21.89 19.69 51.06
N ASP A 210 -21.28 19.22 52.15
CA ASP A 210 -21.80 18.30 53.16
C ASP A 210 -22.95 18.95 53.96
N GLN A 211 -24.11 18.29 54.02
CA GLN A 211 -25.22 18.62 54.92
C GLN A 211 -25.77 17.34 55.55
N THR A 212 -25.24 16.99 56.71
CA THR A 212 -25.83 16.00 57.62
C THR A 212 -26.74 16.70 58.64
N PRO A 213 -28.00 16.24 58.86
CA PRO A 213 -28.82 16.71 59.98
C PRO A 213 -28.56 15.86 61.25
N PRO A 214 -28.80 16.40 62.47
CA PRO A 214 -28.26 15.86 63.72
C PRO A 214 -29.10 14.74 64.34
N SER A 215 -28.46 14.01 65.26
CA SER A 215 -28.90 12.80 65.96
C SER A 215 -30.03 13.01 66.96
N PHE A 216 -30.83 11.96 67.18
CA PHE A 216 -31.60 11.77 68.41
C PHE A 216 -31.40 10.35 68.95
N ALA A 217 -30.79 10.28 70.12
CA ALA A 217 -30.70 9.09 70.96
C ALA A 217 -32.07 8.81 71.62
N LYS A 218 -32.44 7.53 71.71
CA LYS A 218 -33.42 7.03 72.68
C LYS A 218 -32.73 5.98 73.55
N THR A 219 -32.76 6.21 74.85
CA THR A 219 -32.46 5.23 75.90
C THR A 219 -33.68 5.21 76.80
N ASP A 220 -34.08 4.01 77.17
CA ASP A 220 -35.30 3.68 77.90
C ASP A 220 -35.33 4.23 79.34
N LEU A 221 -36.43 4.90 79.70
CA LEU A 221 -37.24 4.78 80.94
C LEU A 221 -38.33 5.86 80.98
#